data_AF-A0A2D6AB63-F1
#
_entry.id   AF-A0A2D6AB63-F1
#
_cell.length_a   1.000
_cell.length_b   1.000
_cell.length_c   1.000
_cell.angle_alpha   90.00
_cell.angle_beta   90.00
_cell.angle_gamma   90.00
#
_symmetry.space_group_name_H-M   'P 1'
#
loop_
_entity.id
_entity.type
_entity.pdbx_description
1 polymer ?
#
loop_
_entity_poly.entity_id
_entity_poly.type
_entity_poly.pdbx_seq_one_letter_code
_entity_poly.pdbx_strand_id
1 'polypeptide(L)'
;MLDVDPNVQLLLYVIPTLIGFLFVLPFSSFLSKPFEERFPSLSNERGRLFFGLILTTLAGFAVSIQTLWISSKVSEGGNFCASSSVFSCDDVIGNAQYNTDPIFGLPWGGVGAVTFCILLYLVYSTSKEPNAEWVDSHLKFGTLITFGGFFIIALLVYYEFQMEKICQYCTTAHVANVAAFIGFFRLMRLNESEDWNQQ
;
A
#
# COMPACT_ATOMS: atom_id res chain seq x y z
N MET A 1 14.73 24.33 4.02
CA MET A 1 13.97 23.19 3.49
C MET A 1 14.96 22.39 2.68
N LEU A 2 15.12 21.09 2.94
CA LEU A 2 15.95 20.27 2.05
C LEU A 2 15.14 20.10 0.76
N ASP A 3 15.58 20.75 -0.32
CA ASP A 3 15.03 20.54 -1.66
C ASP A 3 15.41 19.14 -2.12
N VAL A 4 14.66 18.14 -1.66
CA VAL A 4 14.81 16.75 -2.09
C VAL A 4 14.16 16.64 -3.47
N ASP A 5 14.90 16.09 -4.42
CA ASP A 5 14.41 15.81 -5.76
C ASP A 5 13.10 14.99 -5.72
N PRO A 6 12.05 15.38 -6.48
CA PRO A 6 10.76 14.67 -6.48
C PRO A 6 10.87 13.17 -6.81
N ASN A 7 11.83 12.76 -7.65
CA ASN A 7 12.04 11.34 -7.94
C ASN A 7 12.64 10.62 -6.74
N VAL A 8 13.60 11.22 -6.06
CA VAL A 8 14.19 10.67 -4.83
C VAL A 8 13.10 10.53 -3.76
N GLN A 9 12.24 11.52 -3.61
CA GLN A 9 11.10 11.45 -2.69
C GLN A 9 10.15 10.31 -3.06
N LEU A 10 9.75 10.20 -4.33
CA LEU A 10 8.89 9.12 -4.81
C LEU A 10 9.50 7.72 -4.56
N LEU A 11 10.81 7.57 -4.77
CA LEU A 11 11.52 6.32 -4.55
C LEU A 11 11.44 5.82 -3.10
N LEU A 12 11.34 6.71 -2.12
CA LEU A 12 11.17 6.35 -0.71
C LEU A 12 9.88 5.55 -0.45
N TYR A 13 8.87 5.67 -1.33
CA TYR A 13 7.61 4.96 -1.23
C TYR A 13 7.52 3.78 -2.21
N VAL A 14 8.01 3.98 -3.44
CA VAL A 14 7.98 2.95 -4.49
C VAL A 14 8.83 1.74 -4.10
N ILE A 15 10.07 1.96 -3.64
CA ILE A 15 10.99 0.86 -3.30
C ILE A 15 10.41 -0.08 -2.22
N PRO A 16 9.99 0.40 -1.04
CA PRO A 16 9.41 -0.49 -0.04
C PRO A 16 8.11 -1.14 -0.50
N THR A 17 7.29 -0.44 -1.29
CA THR A 17 6.06 -1.03 -1.87
C THR A 17 6.39 -2.21 -2.79
N LEU A 18 7.37 -2.06 -3.69
CA LEU A 18 7.79 -3.11 -4.61
C LEU A 18 8.47 -4.27 -3.89
N ILE A 19 9.33 -3.99 -2.91
CA ILE A 19 9.93 -5.04 -2.07
C ILE A 19 8.82 -5.81 -1.36
N GLY A 20 7.90 -5.12 -0.69
CA GLY A 20 6.78 -5.75 0.01
C GLY A 20 5.93 -6.59 -0.94
N PHE A 21 5.64 -6.06 -2.13
CA PHE A 21 4.91 -6.78 -3.18
C PHE A 21 5.63 -8.08 -3.60
N LEU A 22 6.93 -8.02 -3.84
CA LEU A 22 7.71 -9.21 -4.20
C LEU A 22 7.69 -10.28 -3.11
N PHE A 23 7.66 -9.90 -1.82
CA PHE A 23 7.61 -10.85 -0.70
C PHE A 23 6.23 -11.52 -0.52
N VAL A 24 5.14 -10.85 -0.92
CA VAL A 24 3.79 -11.44 -0.87
C VAL A 24 3.46 -12.35 -2.06
N LEU A 25 4.32 -12.42 -3.08
CA LEU A 25 4.17 -13.30 -4.24
C LEU A 25 4.62 -14.75 -3.97
N PRO A 26 4.10 -15.76 -4.70
CA PRO A 26 4.36 -17.18 -4.40
C PRO A 26 5.82 -17.58 -4.55
N PHE A 27 6.60 -16.89 -5.37
CA PHE A 27 8.02 -17.16 -5.60
C PHE A 27 8.96 -16.45 -4.61
N SER A 28 8.44 -15.85 -3.53
CA SER A 28 9.24 -15.08 -2.57
C SER A 28 10.33 -15.88 -1.85
N SER A 29 10.22 -17.22 -1.82
CA SER A 29 11.26 -18.09 -1.28
C SER A 29 12.60 -17.99 -2.03
N PHE A 30 12.59 -17.68 -3.32
CA PHE A 30 13.84 -17.44 -4.07
C PHE A 30 14.52 -16.15 -3.61
N LEU A 31 13.72 -15.14 -3.25
CA LEU A 31 14.20 -13.83 -2.82
C LEU A 31 14.65 -13.83 -1.35
N SER A 32 14.06 -14.66 -0.49
CA SER A 32 14.41 -14.74 0.94
C SER A 32 15.71 -15.49 1.21
N LYS A 33 16.05 -16.51 0.42
CA LYS A 33 17.20 -17.41 0.66
C LYS A 33 18.50 -16.70 1.07
N PRO A 34 18.95 -15.61 0.40
CA PRO A 34 20.19 -14.92 0.78
C PRO A 34 20.12 -14.23 2.15
N PHE A 35 18.93 -14.04 2.69
CA PHE A 35 18.66 -13.26 3.91
C PHE A 35 18.20 -14.12 5.10
N GLU A 36 17.91 -15.41 4.89
CA GLU A 36 17.36 -16.31 5.91
C GLU A 36 18.30 -16.49 7.12
N GLU A 37 19.61 -16.52 6.91
CA GLU A 37 20.60 -16.61 8.00
C GLU A 37 20.54 -15.38 8.93
N ARG A 38 20.26 -14.20 8.36
CA ARG A 38 20.20 -12.94 9.10
C ARG A 38 18.81 -12.66 9.68
N PHE A 39 17.77 -13.07 8.97
CA PHE A 39 16.37 -12.84 9.33
C PHE A 39 15.62 -14.17 9.35
N PRO A 40 15.64 -14.89 10.49
CA PRO A 40 14.97 -16.19 10.61
C PRO A 40 13.47 -16.14 10.32
N SER A 41 12.83 -14.98 10.51
CA SER A 41 11.42 -14.77 10.15
C SER A 41 11.14 -14.86 8.65
N LEU A 42 12.15 -14.89 7.77
CA LEU A 42 11.96 -15.06 6.32
C LEU A 42 12.09 -16.51 5.86
N SER A 43 12.44 -17.43 6.77
CA SER A 43 12.66 -18.86 6.44
C SER A 43 11.36 -19.57 6.03
N ASN A 44 10.24 -19.20 6.65
CA ASN A 44 8.94 -19.80 6.38
C ASN A 44 7.98 -18.86 5.63
N GLU A 45 6.93 -19.43 5.06
CA GLU A 45 5.98 -18.69 4.22
C GLU A 45 5.22 -17.62 4.99
N ARG A 46 4.74 -17.93 6.19
CA ARG A 46 3.99 -17.01 7.05
C ARG A 46 4.81 -15.77 7.35
N GLY A 47 6.07 -15.94 7.72
CA GLY A 47 6.95 -14.84 8.05
C GLY A 47 7.34 -13.97 6.85
N ARG A 48 7.53 -14.56 5.66
CA ARG A 48 7.70 -13.80 4.40
C ARG A 48 6.45 -12.99 4.05
N LEU A 49 5.27 -13.59 4.17
CA LEU A 49 4.00 -12.93 3.91
C LEU A 49 3.78 -11.76 4.88
N PHE A 50 4.02 -11.95 6.19
CA PHE A 50 3.94 -10.87 7.17
C PHE A 50 4.94 -9.76 6.89
N PHE A 51 6.20 -10.09 6.60
CA PHE A 51 7.22 -9.10 6.27
C PHE A 51 6.80 -8.25 5.06
N GLY A 52 6.40 -8.91 3.98
CA GLY A 52 5.95 -8.23 2.76
C GLY A 52 4.74 -7.34 3.01
N LEU A 53 3.73 -7.86 3.71
CA LEU A 53 2.48 -7.17 3.96
C LEU A 53 2.62 -5.99 4.93
N ILE A 54 3.44 -6.10 5.99
CA ILE A 54 3.76 -4.99 6.90
C ILE A 54 4.49 -3.89 6.12
N LEU A 55 5.49 -4.24 5.31
CA LEU A 55 6.24 -3.27 4.52
C LEU A 55 5.34 -2.55 3.51
N THR A 56 4.50 -3.29 2.79
CA THR A 56 3.53 -2.76 1.82
C THR A 56 2.51 -1.83 2.49
N THR A 57 1.91 -2.24 3.60
CA THR A 57 0.88 -1.42 4.30
C THR A 57 1.49 -0.19 4.95
N LEU A 58 2.71 -0.27 5.46
CA LEU A 58 3.46 0.89 5.95
C LEU A 58 3.79 1.88 4.81
N ALA A 59 4.25 1.38 3.67
CA ALA A 59 4.53 2.21 2.50
C ALA A 59 3.24 2.83 1.93
N GLY A 60 2.15 2.07 1.86
CA GLY A 60 0.82 2.53 1.47
C GLY A 60 0.29 3.63 2.39
N PHE A 61 0.50 3.48 3.71
CA PHE A 61 0.18 4.53 4.68
C PHE A 61 1.01 5.80 4.43
N ALA A 62 2.33 5.66 4.31
CA ALA A 62 3.24 6.78 4.14
C ALA A 62 2.98 7.55 2.83
N VAL A 63 2.73 6.84 1.72
CA VAL A 63 2.43 7.48 0.43
C VAL A 63 1.05 8.15 0.43
N SER A 64 0.09 7.63 1.18
CA SER A 64 -1.23 8.26 1.34
C SER A 64 -1.14 9.55 2.15
N ILE A 65 -0.35 9.55 3.23
CA ILE A 65 -0.03 10.78 3.98
C ILE A 65 0.72 11.79 3.11
N GLN A 66 1.66 11.34 2.29
CA GLN A 66 2.36 12.20 1.33
C GLN A 66 1.38 12.82 0.32
N THR A 67 0.45 12.02 -0.21
CA THR A 67 -0.61 12.48 -1.13
C THR A 67 -1.50 13.53 -0.46
N LEU A 68 -1.89 13.31 0.79
CA LEU A 68 -2.65 14.28 1.59
C LEU A 68 -1.86 15.57 1.80
N TRP A 69 -0.58 15.47 2.13
CA TRP A 69 0.29 16.63 2.27
C TRP A 69 0.42 17.41 0.96
N ILE A 70 0.61 16.74 -0.18
CA ILE A 70 0.64 17.35 -1.51
C ILE A 70 -0.66 18.13 -1.77
N SER A 71 -1.82 17.55 -1.44
CA SER A 71 -3.12 18.23 -1.63
C SER A 71 -3.22 19.55 -0.86
N SER A 72 -2.55 19.66 0.30
CA SER A 72 -2.50 20.89 1.09
C SER A 72 -1.46 21.90 0.62
N LYS A 73 -0.50 21.48 -0.20
CA LYS A 73 0.66 22.27 -0.63
C LYS A 73 0.66 22.64 -2.10
N VAL A 74 -0.17 22.00 -2.91
CA VAL A 74 -0.27 22.26 -4.35
C VAL A 74 -0.64 23.72 -4.67
N SER A 75 -1.44 24.37 -3.83
CA SER A 75 -1.78 25.80 -3.98
C SER A 75 -0.60 26.76 -3.75
N GLU A 76 0.49 26.29 -3.14
CA GLU A 76 1.71 27.06 -2.89
C GLU A 76 2.69 27.01 -4.09
N GLY A 77 2.37 26.26 -5.17
CA GLY A 77 3.10 26.31 -6.44
C GLY A 77 4.30 25.37 -6.58
N GLY A 78 4.20 24.11 -6.11
CA GLY A 78 5.25 23.10 -6.22
C GLY A 78 5.11 22.14 -7.41
N ASN A 79 6.19 21.44 -7.74
CA ASN A 79 6.19 20.28 -8.65
C ASN A 79 6.52 19.02 -7.83
N PHE A 80 5.54 18.13 -7.64
CA PHE A 80 5.69 16.97 -6.76
C PHE A 80 5.94 15.66 -7.52
N CYS A 81 5.74 15.63 -8.83
CA CYS A 81 5.86 14.44 -9.67
C CYS A 81 7.22 14.39 -10.42
N ALA A 82 7.55 13.23 -11.02
CA ALA A 82 8.77 13.07 -11.83
C ALA A 82 8.77 13.92 -13.11
N SER A 83 7.59 14.37 -13.55
CA SER A 83 7.40 15.21 -14.74
C SER A 83 6.25 16.19 -14.49
N SER A 84 5.99 17.08 -15.45
CA SER A 84 4.86 18.01 -15.44
C SER A 84 3.97 17.88 -16.70
N SER A 85 4.27 16.92 -17.59
CA SER A 85 3.47 16.65 -18.78
C SER A 85 2.39 15.60 -18.51
N VAL A 86 2.64 14.33 -18.85
CA VAL A 86 1.70 13.21 -18.66
C VAL A 86 1.69 12.71 -17.22
N PHE A 87 2.85 12.65 -16.57
CA PHE A 87 2.96 12.33 -15.15
C PHE A 87 2.88 13.62 -14.35
N SER A 88 1.68 14.00 -13.91
CA SER A 88 1.45 15.28 -13.21
C SER A 88 0.63 15.04 -11.95
N CYS A 89 1.33 14.89 -10.83
CA CYS A 89 0.73 14.65 -9.52
C CYS A 89 -0.02 15.89 -9.04
N ASP A 90 0.48 17.07 -9.40
CA ASP A 90 -0.06 18.37 -9.00
C ASP A 90 -1.44 18.59 -9.64
N ASP A 91 -1.58 18.25 -10.92
CA ASP A 91 -2.86 18.34 -11.64
C ASP A 91 -3.89 17.36 -11.05
N VAL A 92 -3.48 16.11 -10.78
CA VAL A 92 -4.39 15.07 -10.27
C VAL A 92 -4.81 15.36 -8.81
N ILE A 93 -3.84 15.60 -7.92
CA ILE A 93 -4.08 15.78 -6.49
C ILE A 93 -4.63 17.19 -6.20
N GLY A 94 -4.26 18.19 -6.99
CA GLY A 94 -4.77 19.55 -6.85
C GLY A 94 -6.17 19.77 -7.41
N ASN A 95 -6.70 18.81 -8.18
CA ASN A 95 -8.06 18.91 -8.69
C ASN A 95 -9.09 18.55 -7.62
N ALA A 96 -9.72 19.55 -7.02
CA ALA A 96 -10.74 19.35 -5.98
C ALA A 96 -11.99 18.57 -6.44
N GLN A 97 -12.28 18.52 -7.75
CA GLN A 97 -13.40 17.72 -8.27
C GLN A 97 -13.08 16.22 -8.24
N TYR A 98 -11.83 15.83 -8.47
CA TYR A 98 -11.42 14.43 -8.59
C TYR A 98 -10.63 13.90 -7.38
N ASN A 99 -9.98 14.78 -6.61
CA ASN A 99 -9.25 14.41 -5.39
C ASN A 99 -10.11 14.43 -4.12
N THR A 100 -11.42 14.62 -4.23
CA THR A 100 -12.35 14.62 -3.10
C THR A 100 -13.31 13.45 -3.23
N ASP A 101 -13.45 12.68 -2.16
CA ASP A 101 -14.47 11.64 -2.05
C ASP A 101 -15.86 12.29 -2.12
N PRO A 102 -16.76 11.82 -3.00
CA PRO A 102 -18.04 12.45 -3.24
C PRO A 102 -19.06 12.21 -2.10
N ILE A 103 -18.79 11.30 -1.17
CA ILE A 103 -19.75 10.91 -0.12
C ILE A 103 -19.53 11.74 1.15
N PHE A 104 -18.29 11.82 1.63
CA PHE A 104 -17.91 12.48 2.88
C PHE A 104 -17.14 13.79 2.65
N GLY A 105 -16.74 14.10 1.41
CA GLY A 105 -16.01 15.33 1.10
C GLY A 105 -14.56 15.31 1.58
N LEU A 106 -13.98 14.13 1.79
CA LEU A 106 -12.61 13.98 2.28
C LEU A 106 -11.60 13.83 1.13
N PRO A 107 -10.36 14.32 1.27
CA PRO A 107 -9.33 14.06 0.28
C PRO A 107 -8.99 12.56 0.21
N TRP A 108 -8.83 12.01 -0.99
CA TRP A 108 -8.54 10.57 -1.15
C TRP A 108 -7.24 10.13 -0.47
N GLY A 109 -6.24 11.00 -0.39
CA GLY A 109 -5.02 10.74 0.39
C GLY A 109 -5.30 10.48 1.87
N GLY A 110 -6.27 11.19 2.47
CA GLY A 110 -6.71 10.96 3.85
C GLY A 110 -7.45 9.64 4.02
N VAL A 111 -8.36 9.32 3.10
CA VAL A 111 -9.08 8.04 3.07
C VAL A 111 -8.11 6.87 2.95
N GLY A 112 -7.12 6.98 2.06
CA GLY A 112 -6.05 6.00 1.90
C GLY A 112 -5.22 5.83 3.17
N ALA A 113 -4.85 6.94 3.83
CA ALA A 113 -4.05 6.88 5.05
C ALA A 113 -4.78 6.16 6.19
N VAL A 114 -6.07 6.45 6.41
CA VAL A 114 -6.87 5.74 7.42
C VAL A 114 -6.98 4.27 7.06
N THR A 115 -7.26 3.95 5.80
CA THR A 115 -7.39 2.56 5.32
C THR A 115 -6.11 1.77 5.54
N PHE A 116 -4.96 2.28 5.09
CA PHE A 116 -3.67 1.60 5.27
C PHE A 116 -3.23 1.55 6.74
N CYS A 117 -3.62 2.51 7.58
CA CYS A 117 -3.39 2.45 9.02
C CYS A 117 -4.15 1.28 9.66
N ILE A 118 -5.43 1.10 9.29
CA ILE A 118 -6.24 -0.05 9.73
C ILE A 118 -5.60 -1.35 9.24
N LEU A 119 -5.25 -1.44 7.94
CA LEU A 119 -4.61 -2.63 7.37
C LEU A 119 -3.27 -2.95 8.06
N LEU A 120 -2.45 -1.93 8.33
CA LEU A 120 -1.19 -2.08 9.06
C LEU A 120 -1.43 -2.60 10.47
N TYR A 121 -2.43 -2.08 11.19
CA TYR A 121 -2.81 -2.60 12.49
C TYR A 121 -3.20 -4.09 12.40
N LEU A 122 -4.07 -4.45 11.46
CA LEU A 122 -4.56 -5.82 11.30
C LEU A 122 -3.41 -6.81 11.06
N VAL A 123 -2.49 -6.50 10.14
CA VAL A 123 -1.34 -7.38 9.87
C VAL A 123 -0.33 -7.36 11.00
N TYR A 124 -0.04 -6.19 11.58
CA TYR A 124 0.99 -6.07 12.60
C TYR A 124 0.59 -6.81 13.88
N SER A 125 -0.65 -6.63 14.35
CA SER A 125 -1.17 -7.39 15.50
C SER A 125 -1.10 -8.89 15.21
N THR A 126 -1.62 -9.33 14.07
CA THR A 126 -1.63 -10.75 13.65
C THR A 126 -0.23 -11.35 13.57
N SER A 127 0.79 -10.55 13.18
CA SER A 127 2.19 -11.00 13.17
C SER A 127 2.78 -11.20 14.57
N LYS A 128 2.26 -10.50 15.59
CA LYS A 128 2.73 -10.58 16.98
C LYS A 128 2.07 -11.72 17.74
N GLU A 129 0.80 -11.97 17.49
CA GLU A 129 0.03 -13.04 18.12
C GLU A 129 -0.67 -13.92 17.06
N PRO A 130 0.10 -14.70 16.27
CA PRO A 130 -0.43 -15.43 15.11
C PRO A 130 -1.41 -16.56 15.47
N ASN A 131 -1.52 -16.91 16.75
CA ASN A 131 -2.39 -17.99 17.23
C ASN A 131 -3.54 -17.48 18.10
N ALA A 132 -3.77 -16.16 18.15
CA ALA A 132 -4.90 -15.61 18.86
C ALA A 132 -6.22 -15.86 18.12
N GLU A 133 -7.34 -15.94 18.86
CA GLU A 133 -8.66 -16.28 18.30
C GLU A 133 -9.17 -15.28 17.26
N TRP A 134 -8.68 -14.02 17.30
CA TRP A 134 -9.10 -12.95 16.39
C TRP A 134 -8.34 -12.91 15.05
N VAL A 135 -7.30 -13.74 14.88
CA VAL A 135 -6.43 -13.76 13.69
C VAL A 135 -7.21 -14.05 12.42
N ASP A 136 -8.05 -15.09 12.42
CA ASP A 136 -8.87 -15.46 11.27
C ASP A 136 -9.76 -14.29 10.81
N SER A 137 -10.41 -13.62 11.77
CA SER A 137 -11.23 -12.45 11.50
C SER A 137 -10.40 -11.30 10.92
N HIS A 138 -9.22 -11.00 11.48
CA HIS A 138 -8.35 -9.93 10.99
C HIS A 138 -7.91 -10.16 9.53
N LEU A 139 -7.53 -11.40 9.19
CA LEU A 139 -7.11 -11.76 7.83
C LEU A 139 -8.28 -11.67 6.83
N LYS A 140 -9.47 -12.11 7.23
CA LYS A 140 -10.70 -11.96 6.42
C LYS A 140 -11.09 -10.50 6.23
N PHE A 141 -11.05 -9.68 7.29
CA PHE A 141 -11.30 -8.25 7.19
C PHE A 141 -10.29 -7.54 6.30
N GLY A 142 -8.99 -7.82 6.45
CA GLY A 142 -7.95 -7.26 5.58
C GLY A 142 -8.15 -7.62 4.11
N THR A 143 -8.52 -8.88 3.83
CA THR A 143 -8.88 -9.35 2.48
C THR A 143 -10.09 -8.61 1.93
N LEU A 144 -11.15 -8.46 2.73
CA LEU A 144 -12.37 -7.78 2.31
C LEU A 144 -12.16 -6.28 2.03
N ILE A 145 -11.45 -5.58 2.91
CA ILE A 145 -11.14 -4.15 2.78
C ILE A 145 -10.34 -3.91 1.49
N THR A 146 -9.27 -4.68 1.28
CA THR A 146 -8.41 -4.53 0.10
C THR A 146 -9.11 -4.94 -1.20
N PHE A 147 -10.00 -5.94 -1.15
CA PHE A 147 -10.89 -6.26 -2.28
C PHE A 147 -11.84 -5.11 -2.61
N GLY A 148 -12.47 -4.51 -1.59
CA GLY A 148 -13.28 -3.30 -1.74
C GLY A 148 -12.48 -2.13 -2.34
N GLY A 149 -11.21 -2.04 -1.98
CA GLY A 149 -10.25 -1.08 -2.54
C GLY A 149 -10.15 -1.10 -4.07
N PHE A 150 -10.37 -2.25 -4.73
CA PHE A 150 -10.34 -2.32 -6.19
C PHE A 150 -11.41 -1.44 -6.85
N PHE A 151 -12.59 -1.30 -6.25
CA PHE A 151 -13.65 -0.45 -6.78
C PHE A 151 -13.29 1.03 -6.68
N ILE A 152 -12.67 1.44 -5.58
CA ILE A 152 -12.16 2.80 -5.39
C ILE A 152 -11.01 3.06 -6.36
N ILE A 153 -10.07 2.13 -6.51
CA ILE A 153 -8.96 2.27 -7.47
C ILE A 153 -9.48 2.38 -8.89
N ALA A 154 -10.48 1.61 -9.29
CA ALA A 154 -11.09 1.70 -10.61
C ALA A 154 -11.69 3.10 -10.86
N LEU A 155 -12.35 3.68 -9.85
CA LEU A 155 -12.85 5.06 -9.90
C LEU A 155 -11.72 6.08 -10.04
N LEU A 156 -10.66 5.96 -9.23
CA LEU A 156 -9.53 6.91 -9.25
C LEU A 156 -8.73 6.83 -10.55
N VAL A 157 -8.53 5.63 -11.08
CA VAL A 157 -7.93 5.43 -12.40
C VAL A 157 -8.81 6.02 -13.50
N TYR A 158 -10.14 5.87 -13.40
CA TYR A 158 -11.06 6.54 -14.32
C TYR A 158 -10.91 8.07 -14.27
N TYR A 159 -10.75 8.67 -13.08
CA TYR A 159 -10.49 10.10 -12.95
C TYR A 159 -9.16 10.52 -13.60
N GLU A 160 -8.09 9.76 -13.41
CA GLU A 160 -6.80 9.97 -14.10
C GLU A 160 -6.97 9.96 -15.62
N PHE A 161 -7.76 9.02 -16.16
CA PHE A 161 -8.10 9.00 -17.58
C PHE A 161 -8.89 10.23 -18.04
N GLN A 162 -9.86 10.72 -17.25
CA GLN A 162 -10.61 11.93 -17.58
C GLN A 162 -9.72 13.19 -17.62
N MET A 163 -8.66 13.22 -16.82
CA MET A 163 -7.71 14.32 -16.79
C MET A 163 -6.59 14.17 -17.84
N GLU A 164 -6.47 13.01 -18.48
CA GLU A 164 -5.32 12.64 -19.33
C GLU A 164 -3.95 12.75 -18.61
N LYS A 165 -3.97 12.56 -17.28
CA LYS A 165 -2.79 12.65 -16.40
C LYS A 165 -2.67 11.41 -15.53
N ILE A 166 -1.44 11.00 -15.24
CA ILE A 166 -1.13 9.88 -14.34
C ILE A 166 -0.42 10.40 -13.10
N CYS A 167 -0.86 10.00 -11.90
CA CYS A 167 -0.17 10.32 -10.66
C CYS A 167 0.67 9.13 -10.17
N GLN A 168 1.97 9.34 -10.00
CA GLN A 168 2.88 8.27 -9.56
C GLN A 168 2.68 7.91 -8.08
N TYR A 169 2.29 8.87 -7.23
CA TYR A 169 1.93 8.59 -5.83
C TYR A 169 0.64 7.78 -5.74
N CYS A 170 -0.40 8.14 -6.51
CA CYS A 170 -1.64 7.36 -6.61
C CYS A 170 -1.36 5.94 -7.12
N THR A 171 -0.59 5.82 -8.21
CA THR A 171 -0.16 4.50 -8.73
C THR A 171 0.55 3.67 -7.67
N THR A 172 1.44 4.28 -6.88
CA THR A 172 2.13 3.59 -5.78
C THR A 172 1.14 3.10 -4.72
N ALA A 173 0.16 3.92 -4.33
CA ALA A 173 -0.90 3.52 -3.41
C ALA A 173 -1.78 2.40 -3.98
N HIS A 174 -2.11 2.45 -5.27
CA HIS A 174 -2.89 1.41 -5.95
C HIS A 174 -2.16 0.07 -5.95
N VAL A 175 -0.85 0.08 -6.28
CA VAL A 175 0.01 -1.11 -6.22
C VAL A 175 0.11 -1.63 -4.79
N ALA A 176 0.22 -0.75 -3.79
CA ALA A 176 0.22 -1.16 -2.39
C ALA A 176 -1.07 -1.88 -1.98
N ASN A 177 -2.24 -1.44 -2.47
CA ASN A 177 -3.50 -2.14 -2.21
C ASN A 177 -3.54 -3.52 -2.89
N VAL A 178 -3.09 -3.62 -4.14
CA VAL A 178 -3.00 -4.89 -4.88
C VAL A 178 -2.11 -5.89 -4.12
N ALA A 179 -0.92 -5.44 -3.71
CA ALA A 179 0.00 -6.25 -2.92
C ALA A 179 -0.61 -6.62 -1.56
N ALA A 180 -1.30 -5.68 -0.89
CA ALA A 180 -1.97 -5.96 0.36
C ALA A 180 -3.08 -7.01 0.22
N PHE A 181 -3.89 -6.94 -0.84
CA PHE A 181 -4.90 -7.96 -1.15
C PHE A 181 -4.27 -9.34 -1.31
N ILE A 182 -3.22 -9.45 -2.12
CA ILE A 182 -2.51 -10.72 -2.33
C ILE A 182 -1.95 -11.25 -1.00
N GLY A 183 -1.33 -10.41 -0.19
CA GLY A 183 -0.77 -10.78 1.11
C GLY A 183 -1.83 -11.26 2.10
N PHE A 184 -2.89 -10.48 2.31
CA PHE A 184 -3.99 -10.86 3.20
C PHE A 184 -4.71 -12.12 2.72
N PHE A 185 -5.01 -12.21 1.43
CA PHE A 185 -5.66 -13.39 0.87
C PHE A 185 -4.82 -14.65 1.07
N ARG A 186 -3.51 -14.59 0.82
CA ARG A 186 -2.62 -15.74 1.04
C ARG A 186 -2.48 -16.09 2.51
N LEU A 187 -2.35 -15.11 3.40
CA LEU A 187 -2.33 -15.37 4.85
C LEU A 187 -3.64 -16.00 5.33
N MET A 188 -4.79 -15.53 4.85
CA MET A 188 -6.09 -16.12 5.15
C MET A 188 -6.15 -17.58 4.72
N ARG A 189 -5.73 -17.88 3.48
CA ARG A 189 -5.68 -19.26 2.96
C ARG A 189 -4.72 -20.16 3.72
N LEU A 190 -3.59 -19.61 4.16
CA LEU A 190 -2.61 -20.33 4.98
C LEU A 190 -3.13 -20.58 6.40
N ASN A 191 -3.87 -19.62 6.98
CA ASN A 191 -4.48 -19.77 8.30
C ASN A 191 -5.61 -20.81 8.30
N GLU A 192 -6.30 -20.97 7.18
CA GLU A 192 -7.28 -22.03 6.95
C GLU A 192 -6.63 -23.41 6.68
N SER A 193 -5.33 -23.48 6.42
CA SER A 193 -4.61 -24.74 6.17
C SER A 193 -3.91 -25.28 7.42
N GLU A 194 -3.58 -26.58 7.39
CA GLU A 194 -2.81 -27.22 8.47
C GLU A 194 -1.37 -26.67 8.58
N ASP A 195 -0.90 -25.95 7.55
CA ASP A 195 0.47 -25.44 7.46
C ASP A 195 0.70 -24.17 8.29
N TRP A 196 -0.36 -23.54 8.85
CA TRP A 196 -0.23 -22.32 9.66
C TRP A 196 0.70 -22.51 10.87
N ASN A 197 0.62 -23.66 11.52
CA ASN A 197 1.34 -23.99 12.75
C ASN A 197 2.57 -24.89 12.53
N GLN A 198 2.80 -25.37 11.31
CA GLN A 198 3.90 -26.27 10.97
C GLN A 198 5.21 -25.52 10.60
N GLN A 199 5.34 -24.26 11.01
CA GLN A 199 6.36 -23.31 10.52
C GLN A 199 7.40 -22.89 11.55
#